data_AF-Q7P5C5-F1
#
_entry.id   AF-Q7P5C5-F1
#
_cell.length_a   1.000
_cell.length_b   1.000
_cell.length_c   1.000
_cell.angle_alpha   90.00
_cell.angle_beta   90.00
_cell.angle_gamma   90.00
#
_symmetry.space_group_name_H-M   'P 1'
#
loop_
_entity.id
_entity.type
_entity.pdbx_description
1 polymer ?
#
loop_
_entity_poly.entity_id
_entity_poly.type
_entity_poly.pdbx_seq_one_letter_code
_entity_poly.pdbx_strand_id
1 'polypeptide(L)' 'MGKNTFEENLENLDKIIESLESGELSLDDAIREYENAMKLIKSSSKILNEAEGKLLKVIEKNGEIDIEEI' A
#
# COMPACT_ATOMS: atom_id res chain seq x y z
N MET A 1 -1.26 18.53 -4.69
CA MET A 1 -0.81 17.17 -5.05
C MET A 1 -0.52 16.47 -3.74
N GLY A 2 -1.38 15.52 -3.37
CA GLY A 2 -1.39 14.96 -2.02
C GLY A 2 -0.28 13.93 -1.89
N LYS A 3 0.73 14.21 -1.07
CA LYS A 3 1.62 13.19 -0.50
C LYS A 3 0.75 12.01 -0.04
N ASN A 4 1.10 10.79 -0.46
CA ASN A 4 0.51 9.49 -0.06
C ASN A 4 -0.64 8.97 -0.95
N THR A 5 -0.55 9.11 -2.27
CA THR A 5 -1.42 8.29 -3.15
C THR A 5 -0.98 6.82 -3.13
N PHE A 6 -1.86 5.91 -3.56
CA PHE A 6 -1.51 4.48 -3.65
C PHE A 6 -0.38 4.24 -4.65
N GLU A 7 -0.46 4.90 -5.80
CA GLU A 7 0.51 4.82 -6.88
C GLU A 7 1.89 5.37 -6.45
N GLU A 8 1.92 6.52 -5.76
CA GLU A 8 3.18 7.05 -5.20
C GLU A 8 3.77 6.12 -4.14
N ASN A 9 2.93 5.49 -3.30
CA ASN A 9 3.42 4.55 -2.30
C ASN A 9 4.02 3.29 -2.96
N LEU A 10 3.42 2.81 -4.05
CA LEU A 10 3.96 1.70 -4.85
C LEU A 10 5.30 2.09 -5.47
N GLU A 11 5.39 3.24 -6.12
CA GLU A 11 6.64 3.69 -6.75
C GLU A 11 7.77 3.82 -5.72
N ASN A 12 7.47 4.31 -4.53
CA ASN A 12 8.46 4.40 -3.44
C ASN A 12 8.82 3.01 -2.89
N LEU A 13 7.88 2.07 -2.82
CA LEU A 13 8.15 0.70 -2.39
C LEU A 13 9.09 -0.01 -3.37
N ASP A 14 8.88 0.14 -4.68
CA ASP A 14 9.74 -0.43 -5.71
C ASP A 14 11.18 0.08 -5.59
N LYS A 15 11.37 1.38 -5.38
CA LYS A 15 12.71 1.98 -5.14
C LYS A 15 13.38 1.41 -3.90
N ILE A 16 12.62 1.14 -2.83
CA ILE A 16 13.15 0.53 -1.62
C ILE A 16 13.59 -0.91 -1.89
N ILE A 17 12.78 -1.68 -2.62
CA ILE A 17 13.11 -3.06 -3.01
C ILE A 17 14.39 -3.07 -3.85
N GLU A 18 14.49 -2.22 -4.88
CA GLU A 18 15.69 -2.08 -5.70
C GLU A 18 16.93 -1.78 -4.85
N SER A 19 16.80 -0.87 -3.87
CA SER A 19 17.89 -0.50 -2.97
C SER A 19 18.31 -1.67 -2.07
N LEU A 20 17.35 -2.43 -1.54
CA LEU A 20 17.63 -3.62 -0.71
C LEU A 20 18.26 -4.76 -1.53
N GLU A 21 17.78 -4.98 -2.76
CA GLU A 21 18.29 -6.01 -3.67
C GLU A 21 19.68 -5.69 -4.22
N SER A 22 20.06 -4.41 -4.28
CA SER A 22 21.40 -4.00 -4.72
C SER A 22 22.52 -4.57 -3.85
N GLY A 23 22.25 -4.84 -2.57
CA GLY A 23 23.25 -5.28 -1.60
C GLY A 23 24.28 -4.21 -1.20
N GLU A 24 24.11 -2.96 -1.64
CA GLU A 24 25.04 -1.85 -1.34
C GLU A 24 24.75 -1.17 0.01
N LEU A 25 23.61 -1.45 0.62
CA LEU A 25 23.22 -0.87 1.90
C LEU A 25 24.00 -1.48 3.07
N SER A 26 24.36 -0.63 4.03
CA SER A 26 24.78 -1.09 5.35
C SER A 26 23.60 -1.78 6.06
N LEU A 27 23.88 -2.60 7.07
CA LEU A 27 22.83 -3.26 7.86
C LEU A 27 21.86 -2.25 8.48
N ASP A 28 22.39 -1.14 9.02
CA ASP A 28 21.57 -0.10 9.65
C ASP A 28 20.67 0.61 8.63
N ASP A 29 21.18 0.87 7.42
CA ASP A 29 20.39 1.49 6.34
C ASP A 29 19.36 0.51 5.79
N ALA A 30 19.70 -0.77 5.63
CA ALA A 30 18.75 -1.80 5.22
C ALA A 30 17.58 -1.93 6.22
N ILE A 31 17.85 -1.84 7.53
CA ILE A 31 16.80 -1.84 8.56
C ILE A 31 15.90 -0.60 8.41
N ARG A 32 16.48 0.58 8.17
CA ARG A 32 15.69 1.81 7.96
C ARG A 32 14.81 1.73 6.73
N GLU A 33 15.35 1.23 5.62
CA GLU A 33 14.58 1.05 4.39
C GLU A 33 13.45 0.04 4.56
N TYR A 34 13.71 -1.07 5.27
CA TYR A 34 12.66 -2.01 5.64
C TYR A 34 11.55 -1.37 6.47
N GLU A 35 11.87 -0.56 7.49
CA GLU A 35 10.87 0.17 8.26
C GLU A 35 10.05 1.14 7.41
N ASN A 36 10.69 1.78 6.43
CA ASN A 36 10.01 2.67 5.48
C ASN A 36 9.05 1.89 4.57
N ALA A 37 9.48 0.75 4.02
CA ALA A 37 8.64 -0.14 3.23
C ALA A 37 7.40 -0.57 4.03
N MET A 38 7.57 -0.95 5.30
CA MET A 38 6.45 -1.35 6.16
C MET A 38 5.43 -0.21 6.40
N LYS A 39 5.90 1.04 6.51
CA LYS A 39 5.02 2.22 6.62
C LYS A 39 4.24 2.45 5.32
N LEU A 40 4.90 2.33 4.16
CA LEU A 40 4.26 2.47 2.85
C LEU A 40 3.21 1.39 2.63
N ILE A 41 3.53 0.12 2.90
CA ILE A 41 2.59 -1.00 2.82
C ILE A 41 1.36 -0.74 3.68
N LYS A 42 1.55 -0.34 4.94
CA LYS A 42 0.44 -0.02 5.84
C LYS A 42 -0.44 1.12 5.31
N SER A 43 0.17 2.14 4.72
CA SER A 43 -0.57 3.25 4.11
C SER A 43 -1.35 2.78 2.88
N SER A 44 -0.74 1.97 2.02
CA SER A 44 -1.39 1.42 0.83
C SER A 44 -2.56 0.51 1.17
N SER A 45 -2.41 -0.39 2.15
CA SER A 45 -3.51 -1.23 2.64
C SER A 45 -4.68 -0.39 3.17
N LYS A 46 -4.40 0.72 3.87
CA LYS A 46 -5.45 1.62 4.33
C LYS A 46 -6.23 2.25 3.17
N ILE A 47 -5.54 2.69 2.12
CA ILE A 47 -6.18 3.27 0.93
C ILE A 47 -7.07 2.23 0.24
N LEU A 48 -6.58 1.00 0.09
CA LEU A 48 -7.34 -0.10 -0.50
C LEU A 48 -8.60 -0.42 0.31
N ASN A 49 -8.47 -0.56 1.64
CA ASN A 49 -9.62 -0.82 2.52
C ASN A 49 -10.66 0.32 2.47
N GLU A 50 -10.22 1.57 2.36
CA GLU A 50 -11.13 2.70 2.19
C GLU A 50 -11.84 2.68 0.83
N ALA A 51 -11.16 2.25 -0.23
CA ALA A 51 -11.73 2.10 -1.56
C ALA A 51 -12.76 0.96 -1.60
N GLU A 52 -12.43 -0.18 -1.01
CA GLU A 52 -13.34 -1.33 -0.85
C GLU A 52 -14.58 -0.92 -0.05
N GLY A 53 -14.42 -0.26 1.09
CA GLY A 53 -15.55 0.21 1.90
C GLY A 53 -16.43 1.22 1.17
N LYS A 54 -15.89 2.02 0.24
CA LYS A 54 -16.70 2.89 -0.62
C LYS A 54 -17.48 2.09 -1.66
N LEU A 55 -16.87 1.08 -2.27
CA LEU A 55 -17.52 0.19 -3.23
C LEU A 55 -18.70 -0.53 -2.58
N LEU A 56 -18.49 -1.16 -1.42
CA LEU A 56 -19.54 -1.86 -0.67
C LEU A 56 -20.75 -0.94 -0.37
N LYS A 57 -20.50 0.30 0.06
CA LYS A 57 -21.57 1.28 0.32
C LYS A 57 -22.36 1.69 -0.92
N VAL A 58 -21.75 1.68 -2.10
CA VAL A 58 -22.44 1.99 -3.38
C VAL A 58 -23.32 0.80 -3.78
N ILE A 59 -22.80 -0.41 -3.59
CA ILE A 59 -23.49 -1.68 -3.84
C ILE A 59 -24.74 -1.81 -2.93
N GLU A 60 -24.59 -1.60 -1.62
CA GLU A 60 -25.71 -1.60 -0.65
C GLU A 60 -26.83 -0.62 -1.04
N LYS A 61 -26.48 0.57 -1.58
CA LYS A 61 -27.47 1.57 -2.01
C LYS A 61 -28.24 1.18 -3.27
N ASN A 62 -27.66 0.33 -4.11
CA ASN A 62 -28.25 -0.07 -5.40
C ASN A 62 -28.90 -1.46 -5.35
N GLY A 63 -28.81 -2.19 -4.23
CA GLY A 63 -29.68 -3.32 -3.92
C GLY A 63 -29.25 -4.71 -4.41
N GLU A 64 -28.07 -4.87 -5.01
CA GLU A 64 -27.51 -6.20 -5.32
C GLU A 64 -26.25 -6.44 -4.50
N ILE A 65 -26.21 -7.48 -3.67
CA ILE A 65 -25.01 -7.93 -2.94
C ILE A 65 -24.84 -9.41 -3.23
N ASP A 66 -23.71 -9.79 -3.83
CA ASP A 66 -23.12 -11.11 -3.68
C ASP A 66 -21.62 -10.91 -3.54
N ILE A 67 -21.11 -11.09 -2.32
CA ILE A 67 -19.69 -10.94 -2.01
C ILE A 67 -19.27 -12.31 -1.49
N GLU A 68 -18.63 -13.10 -2.35
CA GLU A 68 -17.88 -14.26 -1.86
C GLU A 68 -16.66 -13.72 -1.10
N GLU A 69 -16.63 -13.93 0.21
CA GLU A 69 -15.44 -13.73 1.03
C GLU A 69 -14.33 -14.66 0.50
N ILE A 70 -13.15 -14.10 0.23
CA ILE A 70 -11.91 -14.85 -0.06
C ILE A 70 -11.43 -15.54 1.23
#